data_AF-A0A9D2U7G0-F1
#
_entry.id   AF-A0A9D2U7G0-F1
#
_cell.length_a   1.000
_cell.length_b   1.000
_cell.length_c   1.000
_cell.angle_alpha   90.00
_cell.angle_beta   90.00
_cell.angle_gamma   90.00
#
_symmetry.space_group_name_H-M   'P 1'
#
loop_
_entity.id
_entity.type
_entity.pdbx_description
1 polymer ?
#
loop_
_entity_poly.entity_id
_entity_poly.type
_entity_poly.pdbx_seq_one_letter_code
_entity_poly.pdbx_strand_id
1 'polypeptide(L)' 'MFNFIRTHQRIVQVVLLVLILPSFVLIGVSGYNSFVANDEALVEIDGNNLTSDDFDYALREQIATLQRQYGADFDPAV' A
#
# COMPACT_ATOMS: atom_id res chain seq x y z
N MET A 1 41.67 17.13 5.87
CA MET A 1 40.26 16.67 5.82
C MET A 1 39.98 15.90 4.52
N PHE A 2 40.07 16.53 3.34
CA PHE A 2 39.83 15.85 2.04
C PHE A 2 40.80 14.69 1.69
N ASN A 3 42.05 14.73 2.16
CA ASN A 3 43.01 13.64 1.90
C ASN A 3 42.62 12.30 2.54
N PHE A 4 41.90 12.32 3.68
CA PHE A 4 41.47 11.09 4.35
C PHE A 4 40.44 10.33 3.51
N ILE A 5 39.47 11.08 2.95
CA ILE A 5 38.43 10.56 2.05
C ILE A 5 39.03 10.03 0.76
N ARG A 6 40.02 10.73 0.20
CA ARG A 6 40.70 10.33 -1.04
C ARG A 6 41.55 9.06 -0.87
N THR A 7 42.18 8.91 0.30
CA THR A 7 43.03 7.75 0.61
C THR A 7 42.20 6.51 0.92
N HIS A 8 41.07 6.67 1.61
CA HIS A 8 40.21 5.57 2.04
C HIS A 8 38.88 5.55 1.30
N GLN A 9 38.90 5.88 0.00
CA GLN A 9 37.69 6.00 -0.81
C GLN A 9 36.81 4.73 -0.75
N ARG A 10 37.42 3.54 -0.75
CA ARG A 10 36.69 2.27 -0.62
C ARG A 10 36.02 2.09 0.74
N ILE A 11 36.68 2.50 1.83
CA ILE A 11 36.10 2.41 3.18
C ILE A 11 34.95 3.40 3.32
N VAL A 12 35.13 4.63 2.83
CA VAL A 12 34.06 5.65 2.81
C VAL A 12 32.86 5.16 2.00
N GLN A 13 33.08 4.50 0.86
CA GLN A 13 32.01 3.88 0.05
C GLN A 13 31.27 2.77 0.81
N VAL A 14 31.99 1.89 1.51
CA VAL A 14 31.36 0.83 2.33
C VAL A 14 30.55 1.43 3.47
N VAL A 15 31.08 2.44 4.17
CA VAL A 15 30.36 3.13 5.25
C VAL A 15 29.09 3.82 4.72
N LEU A 16 29.18 4.50 3.58
CA LEU A 16 28.02 5.12 2.92
C LEU A 16 26.98 4.07 2.54
N LEU A 17 27.41 2.94 1.98
CA LEU A 17 26.53 1.84 1.62
C LEU A 17 25.83 1.29 2.87
N VAL A 18 26.55 1.00 3.94
CA VAL A 18 25.99 0.52 5.22
C VAL A 18 25.04 1.53 5.86
N LEU A 19 25.22 2.83 5.62
CA LEU A 19 24.32 3.87 6.15
C LEU A 19 23.03 4.00 5.35
N ILE A 20 23.09 3.77 4.03
CA ILE A 20 21.94 3.91 3.13
C ILE A 20 21.11 2.62 3.05
N LEU A 21 21.76 1.45 2.95
CA LEU A 21 21.11 0.15 2.80
C LEU A 21 20.03 -0.17 3.87
N PRO A 22 20.23 0.08 5.18
CA PRO A 22 19.21 -0.23 6.18
C PRO A 22 17.92 0.56 5.96
N SER A 23 18.01 1.82 5.53
CA SER A 23 16.84 2.62 5.17
C SER A 23 16.08 1.98 4.00
N PHE A 24 16.78 1.46 2.99
CA PHE A 24 16.15 0.78 1.85
C PHE A 24 15.56 -0.59 2.22
N VAL A 25 16.16 -1.35 3.13
CA VAL A 25 15.60 -2.65 3.56
C VAL A 25 14.35 -2.44 4.42
N LEU A 26 14.40 -1.48 5.35
CA LEU A 26 13.29 -1.21 6.27
C LEU A 26 12.10 -0.53 5.59
N ILE A 27 12.34 0.37 4.64
CA ILE A 27 11.30 1.15 3.95
C ILE A 27 10.95 0.56 2.58
N GLY A 28 11.88 -0.09 1.88
CA GLY A 28 11.65 -0.56 0.52
C GLY A 28 10.79 -1.81 0.42
N VAL A 29 10.86 -2.72 1.39
CA VAL A 29 10.10 -3.98 1.35
C VAL A 29 8.65 -3.77 1.77
N SER A 30 8.39 -2.86 2.71
CA SER A 30 7.05 -2.48 3.17
C SER A 30 6.45 -1.35 2.34
N GLY A 31 7.25 -0.33 2.01
CA GLY A 31 6.80 0.87 1.32
C GLY A 31 6.45 0.65 -0.15
N TYR A 32 7.06 -0.29 -0.88
CA TYR A 32 6.65 -0.58 -2.26
C TYR A 32 5.26 -1.24 -2.29
N ASN A 33 4.96 -2.12 -1.34
CA ASN A 33 3.61 -2.68 -1.20
C ASN A 33 2.62 -1.57 -0.85
N SER A 34 2.94 -0.63 0.03
CA SER A 34 2.04 0.49 0.35
C SER A 34 1.94 1.59 -0.72
N PHE A 35 2.92 1.74 -1.63
CA PHE A 35 2.87 2.74 -2.72
C PHE A 35 2.30 2.18 -4.03
N VAL A 36 2.44 0.87 -4.27
CA VAL A 36 1.85 0.19 -5.44
C VAL A 36 0.45 -0.31 -5.15
N ALA A 37 0.18 -0.77 -3.92
CA ALA A 37 -1.19 -0.89 -3.44
C ALA A 37 -1.72 0.52 -3.14
N ASN A 38 -2.21 1.19 -4.18
CA ASN A 38 -3.19 2.26 -4.04
C ASN A 38 -4.53 1.73 -3.50
N ASP A 39 -4.58 0.46 -3.09
CA ASP A 39 -5.56 -0.11 -2.17
C ASP A 39 -5.20 0.30 -0.74
N GLU A 40 -5.39 1.58 -0.43
CA GLU A 40 -5.44 2.05 0.95
C GLU A 40 -6.52 1.23 1.66
N ALA A 41 -6.10 0.31 2.54
CA ALA A 41 -7.01 -0.55 3.28
C ALA A 41 -7.93 0.33 4.11
N LEU A 42 -9.24 0.30 3.82
CA LEU A 42 -10.24 1.09 4.54
C LEU A 42 -10.35 0.62 5.98
N VAL A 43 -10.36 -0.70 6.18
CA VAL A 43 -10.46 -1.37 7.49
C VAL A 43 -9.79 -2.74 7.40
N GLU A 44 -9.05 -3.13 8.44
CA GLU A 44 -8.59 -4.52 8.64
C GLU A 44 -9.64 -5.29 9.46
N ILE A 45 -10.17 -6.38 8.92
CA ILE A 45 -11.13 -7.25 9.61
C ILE A 45 -10.55 -8.67 9.63
N ASP A 46 -10.32 -9.20 10.83
CA ASP A 46 -9.81 -10.57 11.03
C ASP A 46 -8.50 -10.87 10.27
N GLY A 47 -7.60 -9.88 10.18
CA GLY A 47 -6.33 -10.00 9.46
C GLY A 47 -6.43 -9.88 7.93
N ASN A 48 -7.61 -9.60 7.39
CA ASN A 48 -7.82 -9.30 5.98
C ASN A 48 -7.94 -7.78 5.79
N ASN A 49 -7.11 -7.23 4.91
CA ASN A 49 -7.19 -5.83 4.51
C ASN A 49 -8.32 -5.69 3.48
N LEU A 50 -9.41 -5.01 3.85
CA LEU A 50 -10.48 -4.69 2.92
C LEU A 50 -10.16 -3.37 2.21
N THR A 51 -10.14 -3.39 0.88
CA THR A 51 -9.81 -2.24 0.07
C THR A 51 -11.06 -1.45 -0.33
N SER A 52 -10.89 -0.22 -0.82
CA SER A 52 -12.01 0.58 -1.33
C SER A 52 -12.69 -0.09 -2.52
N ASP A 53 -11.92 -0.71 -3.40
CA ASP A 53 -12.42 -1.39 -4.60
C ASP A 53 -13.24 -2.64 -4.22
N ASP A 54 -12.79 -3.42 -3.23
CA ASP A 54 -13.50 -4.59 -2.72
C ASP A 54 -14.85 -4.21 -2.10
N PHE A 55 -14.89 -3.12 -1.34
CA PHE A 55 -16.11 -2.60 -0.75
C PHE A 55 -17.11 -2.14 -1.83
N ASP A 56 -16.64 -1.37 -2.81
CA ASP A 56 -17.47 -0.90 -3.92
C ASP A 56 -18.03 -2.06 -4.76
N TYR A 57 -17.23 -3.10 -4.99
CA TYR A 57 -17.68 -4.31 -5.67
C TYR A 57 -18.77 -5.04 -4.86
N ALA A 58 -18.55 -5.25 -3.57
CA ALA A 58 -19.52 -5.89 -2.69
C ALA A 58 -20.81 -5.08 -2.56
N LEU A 59 -20.72 -3.75 -2.52
CA LEU A 59 -21.86 -2.85 -2.48
C LEU A 59 -22.69 -2.93 -3.76
N ARG A 60 -22.04 -2.94 -4.94
CA ARG A 60 -22.71 -3.10 -6.23
C ARG A 60 -23.47 -4.42 -6.33
N GLU A 61 -22.89 -5.52 -5.86
CA GLU A 61 -23.55 -6.83 -5.88
C GLU A 61 -24.76 -6.88 -4.94
N GLN A 62 -24.67 -6.25 -3.76
CA GLN A 62 -25.80 -6.10 -2.84
C GLN A 62 -26.93 -5.32 -3.49
N ILE A 63 -26.63 -4.18 -4.11
CA ILE A 63 -27.60 -3.36 -4.84
C ILE A 63 -28.23 -4.17 -5.99
N ALA A 64 -27.43 -4.87 -6.78
CA ALA A 64 -27.92 -5.70 -7.89
C ALA A 64 -28.83 -6.85 -7.41
N THR A 65 -28.58 -7.39 -6.22
CA THR A 65 -29.42 -8.41 -5.59
C THR A 65 -30.75 -7.82 -5.11
N LEU A 66 -30.71 -6.68 -4.43
CA LEU A 66 -31.90 -5.97 -3.98
C LEU A 66 -32.76 -5.52 -5.17
N GLN A 67 -32.15 -5.01 -6.25
CA GLN A 67 -32.84 -4.67 -7.49
C GLN A 67 -33.58 -5.87 -8.09
N ARG A 68 -32.95 -7.05 -8.12
CA ARG A 68 -33.59 -8.28 -8.58
C ARG A 68 -34.77 -8.71 -7.71
N GLN A 69 -34.68 -8.46 -6.40
CA GLN A 69 -35.70 -8.88 -5.44
C GLN A 69 -36.89 -7.92 -5.37
N TYR A 70 -36.65 -6.61 -5.43
CA TYR A 70 -37.68 -5.58 -5.24
C TYR A 70 -38.16 -4.94 -6.55
N GLY A 71 -37.50 -5.21 -7.67
CA GLY A 71 -37.95 -4.78 -9.00
C GLY A 71 -38.23 -3.27 -9.07
N ALA A 72 -39.43 -2.90 -9.53
CA ALA A 72 -39.82 -1.52 -9.83
C ALA A 72 -39.97 -0.58 -8.63
N ASP A 73 -39.95 -1.09 -7.38
CA ASP A 73 -40.03 -0.29 -6.14
C ASP A 73 -38.64 0.00 -5.51
N PHE A 74 -37.55 -0.38 -6.17
CA PHE A 74 -36.20 -0.13 -5.66
C PHE A 74 -35.73 1.30 -5.96
N ASP A 75 -35.68 2.16 -4.94
CA ASP A 75 -35.11 3.51 -4.99
C ASP A 75 -33.66 3.49 -4.43
N PRO A 76 -32.62 3.58 -5.29
CA PRO A 76 -31.23 3.59 -4.84
C PRO A 76 -30.78 4.93 -4.23
N ALA A 77 -31.65 5.93 -4.11
CA ALA A 77 -31.28 7.32 -3.80
C ALA A 77 -31.94 7.94 -2.54
N VAL A 78 -32.46 7.13 -1.61
CA VAL A 78 -32.99 7.60 -0.31
C VAL A 78 -32.23 7.00 0.86
#